data_AF-A0A820KC91-F1
#
_entry.id   AF-A0A820KC91-F1
#
_cell.length_a   1.000
_cell.length_b   1.000
_cell.length_c   1.000
_cell.angle_alpha   90.00
_cell.angle_beta   90.00
_cell.angle_gamma   90.00
#
_symmetry.space_group_name_H-M   'P 1'
#
loop_
_entity.id
_entity.type
_entity.pdbx_description
1 polymer ?
#
loop_
_entity_poly.entity_id
_entity_poly.type
_entity_poly.pdbx_seq_one_letter_code
_entity_poly.pdbx_strand_id
1 'polypeptide(L)'
;CLIEITPRQGTIYDGKSISIEITFIPQQCGKLNDDWHIPCYIQNSSQPIFLKLNALIKTMNLEFRLNDNTFQFDEQFILDFNRVPLGETSCLELVITNLTDIQSGIKANVAKFKTRVLPTVNEQTNQNFEPINQEVGIGFHLNKSETDIYNLPPRGTVTIPISVISSMWGTYTDLLQLQ
;
A
#
# COMPACT_ATOMS: atom_id res chain seq x y z
N CYS A 1 -6.55 -5.96 17.59
CA CYS A 1 -5.50 -5.07 18.13
C CYS A 1 -4.69 -5.84 19.16
N LEU A 2 -3.43 -5.45 19.40
CA LEU A 2 -2.57 -6.02 20.44
C LEU A 2 -2.39 -4.98 21.56
N ILE A 3 -2.48 -5.41 22.81
CA ILE A 3 -2.24 -4.58 24.00
C ILE A 3 -1.19 -5.25 24.87
N GLU A 4 -0.18 -4.50 25.26
CA GLU A 4 0.82 -4.91 26.23
C GLU A 4 0.80 -3.95 27.42
N ILE A 5 0.87 -4.51 28.63
CA ILE A 5 0.79 -3.76 29.88
C ILE A 5 2.01 -4.12 30.72
N THR A 6 2.73 -3.11 31.19
CA THR A 6 3.94 -3.28 32.00
C THR A 6 3.92 -2.32 33.20
N PRO A 7 4.04 -2.83 34.44
CA PRO A 7 4.05 -4.24 34.83
C PRO A 7 2.63 -4.85 34.78
N ARG A 8 2.52 -6.16 34.49
CA ARG A 8 1.23 -6.89 34.47
C ARG A 8 0.63 -7.11 35.87
N GLN A 9 1.48 -7.07 36.89
CA GLN A 9 1.11 -7.25 38.30
C GLN A 9 2.10 -6.50 39.19
N GLY A 10 1.67 -6.11 40.38
CA GLY A 10 2.53 -5.44 41.35
C GLY A 10 1.78 -5.13 42.64
N THR A 11 2.50 -4.56 43.60
CA THR A 11 1.97 -4.16 44.90
C THR A 11 2.07 -2.65 45.02
N ILE A 12 0.97 -2.00 45.39
CA ILE A 12 0.92 -0.57 45.68
C ILE A 12 0.82 -0.41 47.21
N TYR A 13 1.75 0.33 47.79
CA TYR A 13 1.74 0.64 49.22
C TYR A 13 0.97 1.93 49.49
N ASP A 14 0.49 2.10 50.72
CA ASP A 14 -0.24 3.30 51.13
C ASP A 14 0.54 4.59 50.82
N GLY A 15 -0.14 5.53 50.17
CA GLY A 15 0.45 6.80 49.74
C GLY A 15 1.46 6.70 48.59
N LYS A 16 1.60 5.53 47.95
CA LYS A 16 2.44 5.35 46.76
C LYS A 16 1.61 5.24 45.50
N SER A 17 2.20 5.62 44.38
CA SER A 17 1.69 5.36 43.03
C SER A 17 2.64 4.43 42.28
N ILE A 18 2.09 3.68 41.35
CA ILE A 18 2.85 2.89 40.38
C ILE A 18 2.55 3.41 38.98
N SER A 19 3.57 3.53 38.14
CA SER A 19 3.39 3.83 36.73
C SER A 19 3.06 2.54 35.99
N ILE A 20 2.01 2.56 35.17
CA ILE A 20 1.64 1.45 34.30
C ILE A 20 1.81 1.96 32.86
N GLU A 21 2.68 1.32 32.12
CA GLU A 21 2.84 1.54 30.69
C GLU A 21 1.86 0.67 29.92
N ILE A 22 1.13 1.26 28.99
CA ILE A 22 0.18 0.57 28.11
C ILE A 22 0.61 0.82 26.67
N THR A 23 1.08 -0.23 26.01
CA THR A 23 1.39 -0.22 24.58
C THR A 23 0.19 -0.76 23.82
N PHE A 24 -0.39 0.06 22.93
CA PHE A 24 -1.53 -0.30 22.11
C PHE A 24 -1.13 -0.31 20.63
N ILE A 25 -1.28 -1.47 19.98
CA ILE A 25 -0.98 -1.68 18.56
C ILE A 25 -2.31 -1.96 17.83
N PRO A 26 -2.86 -0.96 17.12
CA PRO A 26 -4.11 -1.15 16.38
C PRO A 26 -3.91 -2.07 15.17
N GLN A 27 -4.92 -2.88 14.87
CA GLN A 27 -4.93 -3.71 13.65
C GLN A 27 -5.90 -3.19 12.57
N GLN A 28 -6.82 -2.28 12.93
CA GLN A 28 -7.82 -1.70 12.04
C GLN A 28 -8.00 -0.22 12.34
N CYS A 29 -8.36 0.57 11.33
CA CYS A 29 -8.77 1.97 11.48
C CYS A 29 -10.13 2.08 12.16
N GLY A 30 -10.39 3.25 12.76
CA GLY A 30 -11.67 3.63 13.31
C GLY A 30 -11.60 4.11 14.76
N LYS A 31 -12.76 4.49 15.28
CA LYS A 31 -12.92 4.76 16.72
C LYS A 31 -12.84 3.43 17.45
N LEU A 32 -11.98 3.32 18.45
CA LEU A 32 -12.05 2.22 19.40
C LEU A 32 -13.40 2.33 20.11
N ASN A 33 -14.23 1.29 19.99
CA ASN A 33 -15.57 1.30 20.56
C ASN A 33 -15.51 1.61 22.07
N ASP A 34 -16.56 2.24 22.59
CA ASP A 34 -16.62 2.73 23.99
C ASP A 34 -16.60 1.60 25.06
N ASP A 35 -16.53 0.34 24.62
CA ASP A 35 -16.57 -0.88 25.45
C ASP A 35 -15.18 -1.46 25.79
N TRP A 36 -14.09 -0.82 25.38
CA TRP A 36 -12.73 -1.30 25.71
C TRP A 36 -12.34 -0.97 27.15
N HIS A 37 -12.43 -1.99 27.99
CA HIS A 37 -12.14 -1.94 29.42
C HIS A 37 -11.09 -2.98 29.78
N ILE A 38 -9.99 -2.55 30.42
CA ILE A 38 -8.98 -3.44 30.97
C ILE A 38 -9.32 -3.67 32.45
N PRO A 39 -9.70 -4.90 32.86
CA PRO A 39 -9.95 -5.20 34.26
C PRO A 39 -8.64 -5.23 35.05
N CYS A 40 -8.61 -4.54 36.18
CA CYS A 40 -7.54 -4.64 37.17
C CYS A 40 -8.11 -5.26 38.45
N TYR A 41 -7.59 -6.44 38.78
CA TYR A 41 -8.00 -7.17 39.97
C TYR A 41 -7.17 -6.72 41.17
N ILE A 42 -7.84 -6.28 42.22
CA ILE A 42 -7.23 -5.92 43.50
C ILE A 42 -7.46 -7.07 44.47
N GLN A 43 -6.41 -7.54 45.11
CA GLN A 43 -6.51 -8.60 46.11
C GLN A 43 -7.49 -8.17 47.23
N ASN A 44 -8.39 -9.07 47.61
CA ASN A 44 -9.47 -8.84 48.59
C ASN A 44 -10.56 -7.84 48.15
N SER A 45 -10.58 -7.41 46.88
CA SER A 45 -11.75 -6.72 46.31
C SER A 45 -12.72 -7.73 45.68
N SER A 46 -14.01 -7.55 45.89
CA SER A 46 -15.06 -8.36 45.27
C SER A 46 -15.33 -8.00 43.81
N GLN A 47 -14.88 -6.82 43.36
CA GLN A 47 -15.07 -6.33 42.00
C GLN A 47 -13.75 -5.77 41.44
N PRO A 48 -13.44 -6.00 40.15
CA PRO A 48 -12.32 -5.36 39.50
C PRO A 48 -12.61 -3.86 39.28
N ILE A 49 -11.55 -3.07 39.23
CA ILE A 49 -11.64 -1.72 38.64
C ILE A 49 -11.36 -1.83 37.14
N PHE A 50 -11.94 -0.95 36.34
CA PHE A 50 -11.77 -0.97 34.89
C PHE A 50 -11.03 0.28 34.41
N LEU A 51 -9.95 0.08 33.68
CA LEU A 51 -9.30 1.14 32.92
C LEU A 51 -9.97 1.22 31.55
N LYS A 52 -10.62 2.34 31.26
CA LYS A 52 -11.23 2.58 29.95
C LYS A 52 -10.19 3.14 28.99
N LEU A 53 -10.01 2.49 27.85
CA LEU A 53 -9.15 2.96 26.78
C LEU A 53 -10.02 3.55 25.65
N ASN A 54 -9.81 4.82 25.34
CA ASN A 54 -10.45 5.49 24.21
C ASN A 54 -9.37 5.92 23.22
N ALA A 55 -9.49 5.51 21.96
CA ALA A 55 -8.57 5.91 20.91
C ALA A 55 -9.34 6.14 19.60
N LEU A 56 -8.90 7.13 18.81
CA LEU A 56 -9.30 7.27 17.41
C LEU A 56 -8.11 6.86 16.55
N ILE A 57 -8.22 5.68 15.93
CA ILE A 57 -7.16 5.12 15.09
C ILE A 57 -7.38 5.64 13.68
N LYS A 58 -6.54 6.58 13.25
CA LYS A 58 -6.50 7.05 11.87
C LYS A 58 -5.44 6.24 11.12
N THR A 59 -5.81 5.53 10.05
CA THR A 59 -4.85 4.99 9.07
C THR A 59 -4.78 5.92 7.88
N MET A 60 -3.79 5.71 7.02
CA MET A 60 -3.76 6.32 5.70
C MET A 60 -5.01 5.89 4.91
N ASN A 61 -5.69 6.87 4.31
CA ASN A 61 -6.83 6.68 3.43
C ASN A 61 -6.49 7.43 2.15
N LEU A 62 -6.36 6.70 1.05
CA LEU A 62 -5.88 7.21 -0.22
C LEU A 62 -6.99 7.07 -1.27
N GLU A 63 -7.10 8.07 -2.11
CA GLU A 63 -7.88 8.03 -3.33
C GLU A 63 -6.92 8.05 -4.51
N PHE A 64 -7.16 7.18 -5.49
CA PHE A 64 -6.36 7.06 -6.71
C PHE A 64 -7.19 7.50 -7.91
N ARG A 65 -6.59 8.27 -8.81
CA ARG A 65 -7.20 8.75 -10.04
C ARG A 65 -6.18 8.76 -11.18
N LEU A 66 -6.67 8.62 -12.41
CA LEU A 66 -5.92 8.98 -13.61
C LEU A 66 -6.24 10.41 -14.04
N ASN A 67 -5.31 11.05 -14.73
CA ASN A 67 -5.44 12.45 -15.19
C ASN A 67 -6.65 12.74 -16.08
N ASP A 68 -7.20 11.73 -16.75
CA ASP A 68 -8.41 11.86 -17.58
C ASP A 68 -9.71 11.87 -16.74
N ASN A 69 -9.59 11.95 -15.41
CA ASN A 69 -10.68 11.85 -14.42
C ASN A 69 -11.42 10.51 -14.47
N THR A 70 -10.84 9.47 -15.07
CA THR A 70 -11.38 8.12 -14.91
C THR A 70 -11.07 7.62 -13.50
N PHE A 71 -12.13 7.48 -12.71
CA PHE A 71 -12.07 6.77 -11.44
C PHE A 71 -12.17 5.29 -11.73
N GLN A 72 -11.08 4.55 -11.58
CA GLN A 72 -11.13 3.09 -11.54
C GLN A 72 -11.03 2.63 -10.09
N PHE A 73 -12.18 2.49 -9.44
CA PHE A 73 -12.32 1.75 -8.18
C PHE A 73 -12.88 0.36 -8.49
N ASP A 74 -12.19 -0.40 -9.35
CA ASP A 74 -12.39 -1.84 -9.41
C ASP A 74 -11.30 -2.53 -8.60
N GLU A 75 -11.61 -3.70 -8.05
CA GLU A 75 -10.79 -4.49 -7.13
C GLU A 75 -9.36 -4.82 -7.62
N GLN A 76 -9.01 -4.41 -8.86
CA GLN A 76 -7.75 -4.70 -9.52
C GLN A 76 -6.95 -3.46 -9.98
N PHE A 77 -7.45 -2.22 -9.79
CA PHE A 77 -6.80 -0.94 -10.17
C PHE A 77 -5.82 -1.04 -11.35
N ILE A 78 -6.36 -1.06 -12.59
CA ILE A 78 -5.58 -1.39 -13.79
C ILE A 78 -5.13 -0.12 -14.51
N LEU A 79 -3.82 0.02 -14.75
CA LEU A 79 -3.26 1.11 -15.55
C LEU A 79 -3.20 0.71 -17.03
N ASP A 80 -4.16 1.17 -17.84
CA ASP A 80 -4.22 0.85 -19.27
C ASP A 80 -3.62 1.96 -20.15
N PHE A 81 -2.48 1.68 -20.77
CA PHE A 81 -1.80 2.58 -21.70
C PHE A 81 -2.38 2.55 -23.13
N ASN A 82 -3.44 1.77 -23.34
CA ASN A 82 -4.00 1.45 -24.64
C ASN A 82 -2.93 0.89 -25.59
N ARG A 83 -3.18 0.97 -26.90
CA ARG A 83 -2.20 0.60 -27.91
C ARG A 83 -1.09 1.65 -28.00
N VAL A 84 0.13 1.27 -27.66
CA VAL A 84 1.34 2.07 -27.86
C VAL A 84 2.06 1.59 -29.12
N PRO A 85 2.25 2.44 -30.15
CA PRO A 85 2.98 2.07 -31.36
C PRO A 85 4.44 1.70 -31.10
N LEU A 86 5.01 0.83 -31.94
CA LEU A 86 6.40 0.42 -31.84
C LEU A 86 7.34 1.64 -31.95
N GLY A 87 8.28 1.75 -31.01
CA GLY A 87 9.23 2.85 -30.92
C GLY A 87 8.68 4.09 -30.21
N GLU A 88 7.40 4.10 -29.86
CA GLU A 88 6.78 5.21 -29.14
C GLU A 88 6.78 5.02 -27.62
N THR A 89 6.63 6.13 -26.92
CA THR A 89 6.46 6.19 -25.47
C THR A 89 5.07 6.72 -25.16
N SER A 90 4.35 6.05 -24.27
CA SER A 90 3.09 6.53 -23.70
C SER A 90 3.29 6.84 -22.22
N CYS A 91 2.60 7.86 -21.71
CA CYS A 91 2.69 8.29 -20.32
C CYS A 91 1.30 8.44 -19.71
N LEU A 92 1.14 7.92 -18.49
CA LEU A 92 -0.02 8.12 -17.64
C LEU A 92 0.43 8.79 -16.35
N GLU A 93 -0.45 9.61 -15.79
CA GLU A 93 -0.22 10.25 -14.50
C GLU A 93 -1.20 9.68 -13.48
N LEU A 94 -0.63 8.97 -12.49
CA LEU A 94 -1.35 8.45 -11.35
C LEU A 94 -1.41 9.53 -10.27
N VAL A 95 -2.60 10.03 -10.02
CA VAL A 95 -2.90 11.05 -9.01
C VAL A 95 -3.33 10.34 -7.73
N ILE A 96 -2.55 10.52 -6.66
CA ILE A 96 -2.83 9.93 -5.34
C ILE A 96 -3.18 11.05 -4.38
N THR A 97 -4.36 11.00 -3.79
CA THR A 97 -4.86 12.00 -2.84
C THR A 97 -4.95 11.40 -1.44
N ASN A 98 -4.32 12.06 -0.48
CA ASN A 98 -4.46 11.75 0.94
C ASN A 98 -5.78 12.29 1.47
N LEU A 99 -6.66 11.42 1.93
CA LEU A 99 -7.91 11.80 2.56
C LEU A 99 -7.79 11.96 4.08
N THR A 100 -6.57 11.96 4.61
CA THR A 100 -6.30 12.03 6.05
C THR A 100 -5.56 13.29 6.44
N ASP A 101 -5.56 13.59 7.74
CA ASP A 101 -4.78 14.70 8.30
C ASP A 101 -3.35 14.28 8.69
N ILE A 102 -2.90 13.10 8.25
CA ILE A 102 -1.59 12.53 8.59
C ILE A 102 -0.68 12.62 7.37
N GLN A 103 0.52 13.17 7.55
CA GLN A 103 1.53 13.14 6.50
C GLN A 103 2.04 11.72 6.31
N SER A 104 2.24 11.30 5.06
CA SER A 104 2.79 9.99 4.74
C SER A 104 3.77 10.07 3.57
N GLY A 105 4.58 9.03 3.41
CA GLY A 105 5.42 8.85 2.24
C GLY A 105 4.96 7.61 1.49
N ILE A 106 4.91 7.69 0.16
CA ILE A 106 4.62 6.54 -0.69
C ILE A 106 5.87 6.22 -1.48
N LYS A 107 6.25 4.95 -1.47
CA LYS A 107 7.28 4.41 -2.35
C LYS A 107 6.61 3.64 -3.49
N ALA A 108 6.90 4.03 -4.72
CA ALA A 108 6.43 3.31 -5.90
C ALA A 108 7.55 2.44 -6.45
N ASN A 109 7.24 1.16 -6.70
CA ASN A 109 8.16 0.22 -7.33
C ASN A 109 7.43 -0.53 -8.45
N VAL A 110 8.10 -0.67 -9.60
CA VAL A 110 7.61 -1.55 -10.67
C VAL A 110 8.43 -2.82 -10.62
N ALA A 111 7.77 -3.96 -10.40
CA ALA A 111 8.44 -5.24 -10.37
C ALA A 111 9.00 -5.60 -11.77
N LYS A 112 10.01 -6.48 -11.81
CA LYS A 112 10.65 -6.89 -13.07
C LYS A 112 9.67 -7.67 -13.97
N PHE A 113 9.66 -7.27 -15.23
CA PHE A 113 8.82 -7.74 -16.32
C PHE A 113 8.92 -9.25 -16.59
N LYS A 114 7.77 -9.91 -16.72
CA LYS A 114 7.64 -11.19 -17.43
C LYS A 114 6.96 -10.93 -18.77
N THR A 115 7.68 -11.07 -19.87
CA THR A 115 7.13 -10.92 -21.20
C THR A 115 6.63 -12.27 -21.72
N ARG A 116 5.50 -12.26 -22.43
CA ARG A 116 5.09 -13.38 -23.28
C ARG A 116 5.21 -12.92 -24.72
N VAL A 117 6.31 -13.27 -25.37
CA VAL A 117 6.45 -13.06 -26.81
C VAL A 117 5.42 -13.95 -27.50
N LEU A 118 4.49 -13.35 -28.25
CA LEU A 118 3.63 -14.12 -29.15
C LEU A 118 4.52 -14.65 -30.29
N PRO A 119 4.44 -15.96 -30.62
CA PRO A 119 5.21 -16.48 -31.73
C PRO A 119 4.82 -15.73 -33.00
N THR A 120 5.79 -15.09 -33.64
CA THR A 120 5.63 -14.54 -34.98
C THR A 120 5.29 -15.71 -35.89
N VAL A 121 4.10 -15.69 -36.51
CA VAL A 121 3.76 -16.66 -37.55
C VAL A 121 4.65 -16.36 -38.75
N ASN A 122 5.83 -16.96 -38.78
CA ASN A 122 6.57 -17.12 -40.03
C ASN A 122 5.82 -18.19 -40.81
N GLU A 123 5.02 -17.76 -41.79
CA GLU A 123 4.60 -18.68 -42.85
C GLU A 123 5.88 -19.30 -43.41
N GLN A 124 5.96 -20.64 -43.34
CA GLN A 124 7.10 -21.50 -43.72
C GLN A 124 8.10 -21.81 -42.60
N THR A 125 7.72 -22.65 -41.65
CA THR A 125 8.32 -24.00 -41.43
C THR A 125 7.71 -24.69 -40.21
N ASN A 126 7.30 -25.95 -40.38
CA ASN A 126 6.84 -26.84 -39.30
C ASN A 126 8.00 -27.18 -38.36
N GLN A 127 8.24 -26.36 -37.35
CA GLN A 127 8.99 -26.76 -36.16
C GLN A 127 8.22 -26.33 -34.91
N ASN A 128 8.09 -27.26 -33.96
CA ASN A 128 7.50 -26.99 -32.65
C ASN A 128 8.31 -25.89 -31.96
N PHE A 129 7.81 -24.65 -31.97
CA PHE A 129 8.40 -23.56 -31.23
C PHE A 129 7.97 -23.67 -29.77
N GLU A 130 8.89 -24.11 -28.91
CA GLU A 130 8.78 -23.85 -27.48
C GLU A 130 8.88 -22.32 -27.27
N PRO A 131 7.99 -21.72 -26.47
CA PRO A 131 8.07 -20.29 -26.20
C PRO A 131 9.41 -19.97 -25.55
N ILE A 132 10.23 -19.16 -26.22
CA ILE A 132 11.51 -18.70 -25.66
C ILE A 132 11.18 -17.70 -24.56
N ASN A 133 11.44 -18.06 -23.31
CA ASN A 133 11.47 -17.12 -22.18
C ASN A 133 12.70 -16.21 -22.35
N GLN A 134 12.57 -15.17 -23.15
CA GLN A 134 13.61 -14.16 -23.34
C GLN A 134 13.22 -12.90 -22.54
N GLU A 135 14.03 -12.53 -21.56
CA GLU A 135 13.90 -11.25 -20.84
C GLU A 135 14.24 -10.11 -21.82
N VAL A 136 13.26 -9.66 -22.59
CA VAL A 136 13.45 -8.50 -23.47
C VAL A 136 12.66 -7.33 -22.89
N GLY A 137 13.41 -6.30 -22.49
CA GLY A 137 12.90 -5.15 -21.74
C GLY A 137 12.04 -4.24 -22.59
N ILE A 138 10.74 -4.31 -22.38
CA ILE A 138 9.90 -3.12 -22.42
C ILE A 138 9.98 -2.53 -21.01
N GLY A 139 10.42 -1.27 -20.91
CA GLY A 139 10.59 -0.60 -19.63
C GLY A 139 9.34 0.20 -19.30
N PHE A 140 8.64 -0.18 -18.24
CA PHE A 140 7.93 0.79 -17.41
C PHE A 140 8.98 1.64 -16.70
N HIS A 141 8.87 2.94 -16.85
CA HIS A 141 9.76 3.90 -16.20
C HIS A 141 8.94 4.76 -15.25
N LEU A 142 9.36 4.78 -14.00
CA LEU A 142 9.00 5.83 -13.06
C LEU A 142 10.01 6.97 -13.23
N ASN A 143 9.55 8.22 -13.28
CA ASN A 143 10.46 9.37 -13.38
C ASN A 143 11.34 9.57 -12.13
N LYS A 144 11.02 8.89 -11.03
CA LYS A 144 11.85 8.87 -9.82
C LYS A 144 12.52 7.50 -9.64
N SER A 145 13.66 7.50 -8.97
CA SER A 145 14.40 6.28 -8.65
C SER A 145 13.59 5.36 -7.74
N GLU A 146 13.85 4.05 -7.77
CA GLU A 146 13.23 3.06 -6.89
C GLU A 146 13.43 3.37 -5.39
N THR A 147 14.34 4.28 -5.02
CA THR A 147 14.60 4.70 -3.64
C THR A 147 13.85 5.97 -3.24
N ASP A 148 13.23 6.67 -4.18
CA ASP A 148 12.59 7.95 -3.90
C ASP A 148 11.22 7.78 -3.25
N ILE A 149 10.97 8.63 -2.26
CA ILE A 149 9.70 8.70 -1.54
C ILE A 149 8.90 9.87 -2.11
N TYR A 150 7.65 9.61 -2.47
CA TYR A 150 6.66 10.63 -2.78
C TYR A 150 6.05 11.13 -1.47
N ASN A 151 6.42 12.34 -1.07
CA ASN A 151 5.84 12.98 0.10
C ASN A 151 4.37 13.29 -0.18
N LEU A 152 3.50 12.75 0.66
CA LEU A 152 2.07 12.91 0.56
C LEU A 152 1.56 13.74 1.76
N PRO A 153 1.32 15.04 1.58
CA PRO A 153 0.92 15.91 2.68
C PRO A 153 -0.51 15.60 3.18
N PRO A 154 -0.85 16.01 4.41
CA PRO A 154 -2.22 15.95 4.93
C PRO A 154 -3.19 16.60 3.96
N ARG A 155 -4.30 15.92 3.62
CA ARG A 155 -5.33 16.41 2.69
C ARG A 155 -4.82 16.86 1.32
N GLY A 156 -3.62 16.44 0.95
CA GLY A 156 -2.96 16.84 -0.29
C GLY A 156 -2.85 15.72 -1.30
N THR A 157 -2.26 16.05 -2.45
CA THR A 157 -2.19 15.16 -3.60
C THR A 157 -0.75 15.10 -4.11
N VAL A 158 -0.36 13.94 -4.62
CA VAL A 158 0.88 13.75 -5.37
C VAL A 158 0.57 13.08 -6.71
N THR A 159 1.31 13.47 -7.74
CA THR A 159 1.20 12.88 -9.08
C THR A 159 2.44 12.07 -9.38
N ILE A 160 2.25 10.82 -9.80
CA ILE A 160 3.29 9.88 -10.20
C ILE A 160 3.16 9.67 -11.71
N PRO A 161 4.06 10.23 -12.53
CA PRO A 161 4.10 9.91 -13.96
C PRO A 161 4.70 8.52 -14.16
N ILE A 162 4.02 7.72 -14.96
CA ILE A 162 4.37 6.35 -15.31
C ILE A 162 4.45 6.31 -16.82
N SER A 163 5.61 5.95 -17.37
CA SER A 163 5.81 5.86 -18.81
C SER A 163 6.06 4.42 -19.23
N VAL A 164 5.58 4.05 -20.42
CA VAL A 164 5.87 2.77 -21.07
C VAL A 164 6.49 3.04 -22.44
N ILE A 165 7.55 2.30 -22.76
CA ILE A 165 8.23 2.39 -24.06
C ILE A 165 8.01 1.08 -24.83
N SER A 166 7.34 1.14 -25.97
CA SER A 166 7.16 -0.05 -26.81
C SER A 166 8.42 -0.31 -27.64
N SER A 167 9.32 -1.16 -27.14
CA SER A 167 10.51 -1.60 -27.88
C SER A 167 10.27 -2.85 -28.76
N MET A 168 9.13 -3.51 -28.59
CA MET A 168 8.75 -4.74 -29.30
C MET A 168 7.23 -4.87 -29.48
N TRP A 169 6.84 -5.77 -30.38
CA TRP A 169 5.45 -6.19 -30.59
C TRP A 169 5.00 -7.19 -29.52
N GLY A 170 3.85 -6.93 -28.90
CA GLY A 170 3.23 -7.85 -27.95
C GLY A 170 2.19 -7.17 -27.06
N THR A 171 1.59 -7.96 -26.18
CA THR A 171 0.76 -7.47 -25.07
C THR A 171 1.55 -7.66 -23.78
N TYR A 172 1.57 -6.62 -22.94
CA TYR A 172 2.40 -6.57 -21.73
C TYR A 172 1.52 -6.24 -20.53
N THR A 173 1.78 -6.92 -19.41
CA THR A 173 1.05 -6.73 -18.16
C THR A 173 2.03 -6.86 -17.01
N ASP A 174 1.94 -5.95 -16.05
CA ASP A 174 2.82 -5.96 -14.87
C ASP A 174 2.11 -5.34 -13.66
N LEU A 175 2.78 -5.41 -12.50
CA LEU A 175 2.28 -4.95 -11.21
C LEU A 175 3.07 -3.73 -10.73
N LEU A 176 2.38 -2.61 -10.58
CA LEU A 176 2.87 -1.47 -9.81
C LEU A 176 2.60 -1.70 -8.32
N GLN A 177 3.65 -1.72 -7.50
CA GLN A 177 3.53 -1.84 -6.05
C GLN A 177 3.75 -0.48 -5.39
N LEU A 178 2.81 -0.09 -4.53
CA LEU A 178 2.92 1.08 -3.67
C LEU A 178 3.13 0.61 -2.22
N GLN A 179 4.16 1.11 -1.56
CA GLN A 179 4.53 0.80 -0.17
C GLN A 179 4.56 2.04 0.71
#